data_AF-A0A415E7Y8-F1
#
_entry.id   AF-A0A415E7Y8-F1
#
_cell.length_a   1.000
_cell.length_b   1.000
_cell.length_c   1.000
_cell.angle_alpha   90.00
_cell.angle_beta   90.00
_cell.angle_gamma   90.00
#
_symmetry.space_group_name_H-M   'P 1'
#
loop_
_entity.id
_entity.type
_entity.pdbx_description
1 polymer ?
#
loop_
_entity_poly.entity_id
_entity_poly.type
_entity_poly.pdbx_seq_one_letter_code
_entity_poly.pdbx_strand_id
1 'polypeptide(L)'
;MNDLKLALLGFGNAGQAFAKMLCEKQAEIRQVYGRGVIVTAIATHSKGTIVDAAGIDLVKACKDVTETGKFAADTRGLCGLTTFAVIEQADYDAICELTPLEIFTGQPAIDHIKAAFGRGKHVISANKGPIAWAYDELSAAAAAKDLLFFYETTVMDGTPIFNLVEHTLKFCKITEVSGILNSTTNYILEELAAGKEYDTVIEAGKKLGFIEANPAMDIEGYDAAAKVTALLNVLMKAGITPDDVDRTGIENITLEDIQAAAAKGKVIKLLCKGRLTDGKVEASVKPVEVDQSDMLASVDSTTSIVSITTDLMGKLSVIEHAPEIEQTAYGIFGDVIRIMELAPTSES
;
A
#
# COMPACT_ATOMS: atom_id res chain seq x y z
N MET A 1 13.69 28.24 -6.60
CA MET A 1 13.32 26.85 -6.26
C MET A 1 13.31 25.92 -7.47
N ASN A 2 14.12 24.87 -7.43
CA ASN A 2 14.11 23.80 -8.44
C ASN A 2 12.90 22.86 -8.24
N ASP A 3 12.43 22.24 -9.33
CA ASP A 3 11.38 21.23 -9.28
C ASP A 3 11.82 20.00 -8.45
N LEU A 4 10.88 19.33 -7.78
CA LEU A 4 11.15 18.05 -7.10
C LEU A 4 11.34 16.96 -8.15
N LYS A 5 12.46 16.24 -8.09
CA LYS A 5 12.77 15.16 -9.02
C LYS A 5 12.41 13.80 -8.43
N LEU A 6 11.63 13.02 -9.15
CA LEU A 6 11.24 11.66 -8.76
C LEU A 6 11.84 10.60 -9.67
N ALA A 7 12.20 9.45 -9.07
CA ALA A 7 12.42 8.21 -9.80
C ALA A 7 11.32 7.19 -9.44
N LEU A 8 10.62 6.66 -10.44
CA LEU A 8 9.58 5.64 -10.23
C LEU A 8 10.19 4.25 -10.44
N LEU A 9 10.16 3.42 -9.41
CA LEU A 9 10.58 2.02 -9.48
C LEU A 9 9.33 1.17 -9.64
N GLY A 10 9.03 0.78 -10.87
CA GLY A 10 7.75 0.18 -11.24
C GLY A 10 6.85 1.19 -11.94
N PHE A 11 6.13 0.70 -12.95
CA PHE A 11 5.19 1.48 -13.75
C PHE A 11 4.00 0.59 -14.12
N GLY A 12 3.36 0.05 -13.07
CA GLY A 12 2.12 -0.73 -13.16
C GLY A 12 0.89 0.18 -13.23
N ASN A 13 -0.26 -0.31 -12.78
CA ASN A 13 -1.51 0.45 -12.77
C ASN A 13 -1.41 1.69 -11.86
N ALA A 14 -0.93 1.52 -10.62
CA ALA A 14 -0.78 2.63 -9.67
C ALA A 14 0.23 3.68 -10.16
N GLY A 15 1.37 3.25 -10.71
CA GLY A 15 2.38 4.17 -11.26
C GLY A 15 1.88 4.97 -12.46
N GLN A 16 1.09 4.36 -13.35
CA GLN A 16 0.46 5.06 -14.48
C GLN A 16 -0.64 6.02 -14.04
N ALA A 17 -1.49 5.62 -13.07
CA ALA A 17 -2.52 6.48 -12.51
C ALA A 17 -1.90 7.68 -11.77
N PHE A 18 -0.86 7.46 -10.96
CA PHE A 18 -0.08 8.54 -10.34
C PHE A 18 0.53 9.49 -11.39
N ALA A 19 1.12 8.95 -12.46
CA ALA A 19 1.70 9.76 -13.53
C ALA A 19 0.65 10.66 -14.23
N LYS A 20 -0.56 10.13 -14.48
CA LYS A 20 -1.68 10.92 -15.02
C LYS A 20 -2.12 12.01 -14.04
N MET A 21 -2.32 11.66 -12.78
CA MET A 21 -2.72 12.59 -11.71
C MET A 21 -1.69 13.73 -11.56
N LEU A 22 -0.40 13.40 -11.62
CA LEU A 22 0.68 14.39 -11.55
C LEU A 22 0.62 15.40 -12.71
N CYS A 23 0.39 14.91 -13.94
CA CYS A 23 0.22 15.77 -15.12
C CYS A 23 -0.97 16.71 -14.97
N GLU A 24 -2.11 16.21 -14.48
CA GLU A 24 -3.32 16.99 -14.27
C GLU A 24 -3.14 18.07 -13.20
N LYS A 25 -2.40 17.76 -12.13
CA LYS A 25 -2.21 18.64 -10.97
C LYS A 25 -1.01 19.56 -11.05
N GLN A 26 -0.17 19.45 -12.08
CA GLN A 26 1.09 20.19 -12.18
C GLN A 26 0.92 21.72 -12.12
N ALA A 27 -0.15 22.26 -12.73
CA ALA A 27 -0.43 23.70 -12.69
C ALA A 27 -0.80 24.17 -11.28
N GLU A 28 -1.65 23.42 -10.58
CA GLU A 28 -2.05 23.69 -9.19
C GLU A 28 -0.84 23.61 -8.25
N ILE A 29 -0.01 22.57 -8.38
CA ILE A 29 1.22 22.39 -7.60
C ILE A 29 2.14 23.61 -7.76
N ARG A 30 2.41 24.04 -9.00
CA ARG A 30 3.27 25.20 -9.25
C ARG A 30 2.69 26.48 -8.68
N GLN A 31 1.36 26.66 -8.76
CA GLN A 31 0.69 27.83 -8.20
C GLN A 31 0.81 27.90 -6.67
N VAL A 32 0.69 26.76 -5.98
CA VAL A 32 0.72 26.70 -4.51
C VAL A 32 2.14 26.74 -3.97
N TYR A 33 3.06 25.96 -4.55
CA TYR A 33 4.41 25.74 -3.99
C TYR A 33 5.51 26.53 -4.71
N GLY A 34 5.22 27.22 -5.82
CA GLY A 34 6.23 27.96 -6.59
C GLY A 34 7.25 27.09 -7.33
N ARG A 35 7.09 25.76 -7.29
CA ARG A 35 7.90 24.73 -7.97
C ARG A 35 6.98 23.58 -8.40
N GLY A 36 7.40 22.80 -9.40
CA GLY A 36 6.69 21.62 -9.85
C GLY A 36 7.33 20.32 -9.38
N VAL A 37 6.79 19.21 -9.87
CA VAL A 37 7.38 17.87 -9.72
C VAL A 37 7.69 17.34 -11.11
N ILE A 38 8.87 16.76 -11.30
CA ILE A 38 9.26 16.09 -12.56
C ILE A 38 9.71 14.67 -12.27
N VAL A 39 9.36 13.75 -13.16
CA VAL A 39 9.86 12.37 -13.11
C VAL A 39 11.08 12.29 -14.02
N THR A 40 12.24 12.00 -13.46
CA THR A 40 13.52 11.96 -14.19
C THR A 40 13.97 10.53 -14.51
N ALA A 41 13.39 9.53 -13.83
CA ALA A 41 13.63 8.14 -14.13
C ALA A 41 12.38 7.27 -13.93
N ILE A 42 12.19 6.28 -14.80
CA ILE A 42 11.24 5.19 -14.62
C ILE A 42 11.98 3.88 -14.88
N ALA A 43 12.11 3.03 -13.88
CA ALA A 43 12.72 1.71 -14.00
C ALA A 43 11.66 0.62 -13.85
N THR A 44 11.64 -0.36 -14.73
CA THR A 44 10.67 -1.47 -14.66
C THR A 44 11.33 -2.80 -14.95
N HIS A 45 10.72 -3.89 -14.48
CA HIS A 45 11.22 -5.24 -14.76
C HIS A 45 11.06 -5.62 -16.24
N SER A 46 9.93 -5.28 -16.88
CA SER A 46 9.57 -5.79 -18.22
C SER A 46 9.22 -4.73 -19.27
N LYS A 47 8.99 -3.48 -18.87
CA LYS A 47 8.53 -2.40 -19.76
C LYS A 47 9.67 -1.54 -20.32
N GLY A 48 10.89 -1.75 -19.83
CA GLY A 48 12.08 -0.94 -20.13
C GLY A 48 12.40 0.07 -19.03
N THR A 49 13.49 0.82 -19.24
CA THR A 49 13.98 1.85 -18.31
C THR A 49 14.18 3.16 -19.06
N ILE A 50 13.67 4.27 -18.51
CA ILE A 50 13.84 5.62 -19.04
C ILE A 50 14.60 6.45 -18.00
N VAL A 51 15.63 7.18 -18.43
CA VAL A 51 16.31 8.20 -17.62
C VAL A 51 16.46 9.47 -18.45
N ASP A 52 15.84 10.56 -18.00
CA ASP A 52 15.92 11.89 -18.60
C ASP A 52 15.96 12.97 -17.51
N ALA A 53 17.13 13.59 -17.34
CA ALA A 53 17.32 14.65 -16.34
C ALA A 53 16.46 15.90 -16.59
N ALA A 54 15.96 16.10 -17.82
CA ALA A 54 15.06 17.20 -18.16
C ALA A 54 13.59 16.90 -17.80
N GLY A 55 13.27 15.66 -17.39
CA GLY A 55 11.93 15.17 -17.16
C GLY A 55 11.41 14.30 -18.30
N ILE A 56 10.70 13.24 -17.92
CA ILE A 56 10.10 12.26 -18.82
C ILE A 56 8.71 12.73 -19.26
N ASP A 57 8.39 12.54 -20.54
CA ASP A 57 7.02 12.71 -21.06
C ASP A 57 6.13 11.58 -20.52
N LEU A 58 5.46 11.84 -19.40
CA LEU A 58 4.58 10.89 -18.72
C LEU A 58 3.35 10.52 -19.55
N VAL A 59 2.85 11.44 -20.39
CA VAL A 59 1.70 11.16 -21.26
C VAL A 59 2.10 10.13 -22.31
N LYS A 60 3.26 10.32 -22.96
CA LYS A 60 3.81 9.32 -23.88
C LYS A 60 4.11 8.00 -23.17
N ALA A 61 4.75 8.03 -21.99
CA ALA A 61 5.09 6.81 -21.26
C ALA A 61 3.85 5.97 -20.91
N CYS A 62 2.78 6.59 -20.42
CA CYS A 62 1.50 5.93 -20.15
C CYS A 62 0.86 5.38 -21.43
N LYS A 63 0.87 6.16 -22.52
CA LYS A 63 0.34 5.73 -23.82
C LYS A 63 1.07 4.49 -24.35
N ASP A 64 2.40 4.54 -24.38
CA ASP A 64 3.24 3.44 -24.88
C ASP A 64 2.95 2.12 -24.12
N VAL A 65 2.86 2.20 -22.79
CA VAL A 65 2.58 1.03 -21.94
C VAL A 65 1.16 0.50 -22.14
N THR A 66 0.17 1.39 -22.28
CA THR A 66 -1.23 1.01 -22.52
C THR A 66 -1.40 0.35 -23.89
N GLU A 67 -0.77 0.89 -24.93
CA GLU A 67 -0.94 0.42 -26.32
C GLU A 67 -0.05 -0.78 -26.66
N THR A 68 1.16 -0.87 -26.09
CA THR A 68 2.19 -1.84 -26.51
C THR A 68 2.76 -2.68 -25.37
N GLY A 69 2.38 -2.40 -24.13
CA GLY A 69 2.87 -3.11 -22.94
C GLY A 69 4.28 -2.70 -22.47
N LYS A 70 4.98 -1.84 -23.21
CA LYS A 70 6.34 -1.37 -22.90
C LYS A 70 6.61 0.02 -23.46
N PHE A 71 7.72 0.65 -23.08
CA PHE A 71 8.12 1.93 -23.66
C PHE A 71 8.55 1.75 -25.13
N ALA A 72 8.15 2.69 -26.00
CA ALA A 72 8.52 2.64 -27.41
C ALA A 72 10.02 2.88 -27.62
N ALA A 73 10.57 2.31 -28.70
CA ALA A 73 12.00 2.40 -29.00
C ALA A 73 12.48 3.84 -29.31
N ASP A 74 11.56 4.73 -29.66
CA ASP A 74 11.81 6.15 -29.93
C ASP A 74 11.70 7.03 -28.67
N THR A 75 11.37 6.44 -27.52
CA THR A 75 11.25 7.18 -26.26
C THR A 75 12.60 7.76 -25.86
N ARG A 76 12.64 9.09 -25.75
CA ARG A 76 13.82 9.82 -25.29
C ARG A 76 14.21 9.34 -23.89
N GLY A 77 15.51 9.12 -23.68
CA GLY A 77 16.04 8.63 -22.40
C GLY A 77 15.88 7.12 -22.18
N LEU A 78 15.30 6.36 -23.13
CA LEU A 78 15.26 4.91 -23.06
C LEU A 78 16.68 4.33 -22.99
N CYS A 79 16.93 3.47 -22.00
CA CYS A 79 18.23 2.87 -21.75
C CYS A 79 18.12 1.44 -21.20
N GLY A 80 19.26 0.77 -21.05
CA GLY A 80 19.35 -0.59 -20.50
C GLY A 80 19.73 -0.65 -19.02
N LEU A 81 19.58 0.43 -18.26
CA LEU A 81 19.92 0.45 -16.83
C LEU A 81 18.95 -0.44 -16.05
N THR A 82 19.49 -1.17 -15.07
CA THR A 82 18.69 -1.93 -14.09
C THR A 82 18.05 -0.98 -13.08
N THR A 83 17.05 -1.47 -12.33
CA THR A 83 16.45 -0.72 -11.22
C THR A 83 17.50 -0.22 -10.22
N PHE A 84 18.43 -1.09 -9.80
CA PHE A 84 19.54 -0.68 -8.92
C PHE A 84 20.45 0.37 -9.56
N ALA A 85 20.80 0.24 -10.84
CA ALA A 85 21.62 1.24 -11.51
C ALA A 85 20.91 2.61 -11.59
N VAL A 86 19.59 2.63 -11.79
CA VAL A 86 18.80 3.86 -11.69
C VAL A 86 18.87 4.43 -10.28
N ILE A 87 18.65 3.62 -9.24
CA ILE A 87 18.74 4.05 -7.85
C ILE A 87 20.13 4.61 -7.57
N GLU A 88 21.21 4.02 -8.08
CA GLU A 88 22.59 4.41 -7.81
C GLU A 88 23.05 5.67 -8.57
N GLN A 89 22.53 5.89 -9.79
CA GLN A 89 23.15 6.82 -10.76
C GLN A 89 22.23 7.95 -11.21
N ALA A 90 20.90 7.76 -11.22
CA ALA A 90 19.98 8.78 -11.73
C ALA A 90 19.90 10.01 -10.80
N ASP A 91 19.54 11.15 -11.38
CA ASP A 91 19.37 12.43 -10.68
C ASP A 91 17.91 12.61 -10.24
N TYR A 92 17.64 12.28 -8.98
CA TYR A 92 16.34 12.39 -8.32
C TYR A 92 16.51 12.83 -6.87
N ASP A 93 15.45 13.36 -6.26
CA ASP A 93 15.38 13.75 -4.84
C ASP A 93 14.70 12.66 -4.00
N ALA A 94 13.69 12.01 -4.56
CA ALA A 94 12.98 10.89 -3.95
C ALA A 94 12.74 9.74 -4.94
N ILE A 95 12.67 8.52 -4.43
CA ILE A 95 12.11 7.39 -5.19
C ILE A 95 10.65 7.13 -4.77
N CYS A 96 9.84 6.70 -5.72
CA CYS A 96 8.59 5.99 -5.45
C CYS A 96 8.83 4.50 -5.71
N GLU A 97 8.86 3.70 -4.65
CA GLU A 97 9.00 2.24 -4.67
C GLU A 97 7.61 1.63 -4.95
N LEU A 98 7.39 1.24 -6.22
CA LEU A 98 6.13 0.74 -6.76
C LEU A 98 6.32 -0.64 -7.42
N THR A 99 7.37 -1.38 -7.03
CA THR A 99 7.64 -2.69 -7.61
C THR A 99 6.67 -3.73 -7.09
N PRO A 100 6.46 -4.84 -7.83
CA PRO A 100 5.62 -5.94 -7.37
C PRO A 100 6.03 -6.45 -5.98
N LEU A 101 5.05 -6.86 -5.19
CA LEU A 101 5.26 -7.38 -3.84
C LEU A 101 5.80 -8.82 -3.90
N GLU A 102 6.93 -9.06 -3.24
CA GLU A 102 7.31 -10.41 -2.77
C GLU A 102 6.96 -10.55 -1.29
N ILE A 103 5.84 -11.21 -1.03
CA ILE A 103 5.18 -11.19 0.29
C ILE A 103 5.97 -11.87 1.41
N PHE A 104 6.82 -12.85 1.07
CA PHE A 104 7.58 -13.66 2.05
C PHE A 104 8.93 -13.07 2.42
N THR A 105 9.40 -12.03 1.73
CA THR A 105 10.74 -11.48 1.97
C THR A 105 10.77 -9.96 1.99
N GLY A 106 9.80 -9.29 1.36
CA GLY A 106 9.85 -7.85 1.11
C GLY A 106 10.94 -7.43 0.11
N GLN A 107 11.66 -8.38 -0.49
CA GLN A 107 12.72 -8.11 -1.47
C GLN A 107 12.15 -8.07 -2.90
N PRO A 108 12.78 -7.37 -3.85
CA PRO A 108 13.97 -6.52 -3.73
C PRO A 108 13.67 -5.11 -3.17
N ALA A 109 12.41 -4.82 -2.81
CA ALA A 109 11.98 -3.49 -2.40
C ALA A 109 12.73 -2.97 -1.15
N ILE A 110 13.02 -3.83 -0.16
CA ILE A 110 13.86 -3.47 0.99
C ILE A 110 15.22 -2.95 0.52
N ASP A 111 15.88 -3.67 -0.39
CA ASP A 111 17.20 -3.29 -0.90
C ASP A 111 17.15 -2.02 -1.75
N HIS A 112 16.06 -1.81 -2.52
CA HIS A 112 15.85 -0.55 -3.23
C HIS A 112 15.83 0.66 -2.27
N ILE A 113 15.07 0.54 -1.18
CA ILE A 113 14.90 1.59 -0.17
C ILE A 113 16.24 1.86 0.53
N LYS A 114 16.96 0.80 0.95
CA LYS A 114 18.29 0.92 1.56
C LYS A 114 19.28 1.62 0.63
N ALA A 115 19.29 1.27 -0.65
CA ALA A 115 20.17 1.91 -1.64
C ALA A 115 19.84 3.40 -1.83
N ALA A 116 18.56 3.77 -1.86
CA ALA A 116 18.14 5.18 -1.94
C ALA A 116 18.55 5.99 -0.70
N PHE A 117 18.32 5.46 0.50
CA PHE A 117 18.83 6.08 1.73
C PHE A 117 20.36 6.14 1.76
N GLY A 118 21.04 5.14 1.20
CA GLY A 118 22.48 5.13 0.95
C GLY A 118 22.97 6.41 0.26
N ARG A 119 22.21 6.91 -0.72
CA ARG A 119 22.47 8.15 -1.47
C ARG A 119 21.91 9.43 -0.85
N GLY A 120 21.29 9.36 0.33
CA GLY A 120 20.66 10.53 0.93
C GLY A 120 19.38 10.96 0.21
N LYS A 121 18.61 10.00 -0.31
CA LYS A 121 17.37 10.27 -1.07
C LYS A 121 16.14 9.86 -0.28
N HIS A 122 15.07 10.64 -0.40
CA HIS A 122 13.80 10.33 0.24
C HIS A 122 13.11 9.15 -0.43
N VAL A 123 12.17 8.52 0.28
CA VAL A 123 11.47 7.34 -0.21
C VAL A 123 9.98 7.42 0.07
N ILE A 124 9.19 7.08 -0.93
CA ILE A 124 7.77 6.77 -0.81
C ILE A 124 7.60 5.31 -1.23
N SER A 125 6.99 4.47 -0.40
CA SER A 125 6.71 3.07 -0.74
C SER A 125 5.21 2.83 -0.90
N ALA A 126 4.77 2.31 -2.04
CA ALA A 126 3.45 1.70 -2.18
C ALA A 126 3.50 0.19 -1.85
N ASN A 127 4.70 -0.35 -1.62
CA ASN A 127 4.91 -1.76 -1.34
C ASN A 127 4.85 -2.02 0.17
N LYS A 128 3.90 -2.86 0.58
CA LYS A 128 3.73 -3.27 1.98
C LYS A 128 4.82 -4.20 2.49
N GLY A 129 5.54 -4.89 1.61
CA GLY A 129 6.59 -5.86 1.97
C GLY A 129 7.67 -5.25 2.85
N PRO A 130 8.36 -4.17 2.44
CA PRO A 130 9.36 -3.51 3.27
C PRO A 130 8.85 -3.02 4.63
N ILE A 131 7.58 -2.58 4.70
CA ILE A 131 6.97 -2.11 5.95
C ILE A 131 6.63 -3.29 6.88
N ALA A 132 6.22 -4.41 6.31
CA ALA A 132 5.95 -5.61 7.08
C ALA A 132 7.22 -6.31 7.58
N TRP A 133 8.30 -6.32 6.80
CA TRP A 133 9.51 -7.12 7.10
C TRP A 133 10.68 -6.33 7.69
N ALA A 134 10.79 -5.03 7.42
CA ALA A 134 12.01 -4.27 7.75
C ALA A 134 11.74 -2.83 8.22
N TYR A 135 10.53 -2.51 8.67
CA TYR A 135 10.16 -1.13 9.00
C TYR A 135 11.10 -0.45 10.00
N ASP A 136 11.44 -1.10 11.11
CA ASP A 136 12.30 -0.49 12.13
C ASP A 136 13.70 -0.18 11.60
N GLU A 137 14.29 -1.11 10.84
CA GLU A 137 15.60 -0.91 10.20
C GLU A 137 15.56 0.25 9.19
N LEU A 138 14.54 0.26 8.32
CA LEU A 138 14.39 1.28 7.28
C LEU A 138 14.08 2.66 7.88
N SER A 139 13.24 2.72 8.90
CA SER A 139 12.90 3.95 9.62
C SER A 139 14.12 4.51 10.35
N ALA A 140 14.92 3.66 11.00
CA ALA A 140 16.18 4.07 11.62
C ALA A 140 17.20 4.58 10.58
N ALA A 141 17.31 3.92 9.43
CA ALA A 141 18.20 4.33 8.34
C ALA A 141 17.82 5.70 7.75
N ALA A 142 16.52 5.96 7.59
CA ALA A 142 16.01 7.25 7.15
C ALA A 142 16.31 8.35 8.18
N ALA A 143 15.99 8.10 9.46
CA ALA A 143 16.19 9.05 10.55
C ALA A 143 17.66 9.41 10.75
N ALA A 144 18.58 8.45 10.60
CA ALA A 144 20.03 8.69 10.73
C ALA A 144 20.61 9.68 9.70
N LYS A 145 19.84 10.02 8.65
CA LYS A 145 20.23 10.93 7.57
C LYS A 145 19.23 12.08 7.36
N ASP A 146 18.30 12.28 8.29
CA ASP A 146 17.22 13.27 8.19
C ASP A 146 16.39 13.12 6.89
N LEU A 147 16.15 11.87 6.47
CA LEU A 147 15.37 11.57 5.27
C LEU A 147 13.92 11.25 5.60
N LEU A 148 13.03 11.73 4.75
CA LEU A 148 11.62 11.38 4.78
C LEU A 148 11.38 9.98 4.20
N PHE A 149 10.59 9.18 4.92
CA PHE A 149 10.16 7.85 4.51
C PHE A 149 8.65 7.72 4.71
N PHE A 150 7.90 7.68 3.61
CA PHE A 150 6.44 7.60 3.62
C PHE A 150 5.92 6.35 2.90
N TYR A 151 4.69 5.97 3.21
CA TYR A 151 4.12 4.67 2.85
C TYR A 151 2.59 4.64 2.98
N GLU A 152 1.91 5.75 2.73
CA GLU A 152 0.45 5.86 2.90
C GLU A 152 -0.29 4.78 2.12
N THR A 153 0.20 4.49 0.91
CA THR A 153 -0.41 3.53 -0.01
C THR A 153 -0.26 2.06 0.36
N THR A 154 0.51 1.73 1.40
CA THR A 154 0.82 0.33 1.70
C THR A 154 -0.37 -0.46 2.26
N VAL A 155 -1.31 0.22 2.91
CA VAL A 155 -2.53 -0.41 3.46
C VAL A 155 -3.72 0.52 3.24
N MET A 156 -4.80 -0.02 2.67
CA MET A 156 -6.02 0.74 2.36
C MET A 156 -5.79 1.84 1.30
N ASP A 157 -5.11 1.44 0.20
CA ASP A 157 -4.97 2.17 -1.06
C ASP A 157 -4.34 3.57 -0.99
N GLY A 158 -5.11 4.60 -0.68
CA GLY A 158 -4.57 5.94 -0.41
C GLY A 158 -5.36 6.65 0.67
N THR A 159 -6.19 5.88 1.39
CA THR A 159 -6.97 6.41 2.49
C THR A 159 -6.03 6.83 3.63
N PRO A 160 -6.16 8.06 4.14
CA PRO A 160 -5.39 8.55 5.28
C PRO A 160 -5.51 7.66 6.52
N ILE A 161 -4.47 6.88 6.82
CA ILE A 161 -4.36 6.05 8.03
C ILE A 161 -3.10 6.44 8.81
N PHE A 162 -1.94 6.43 8.15
CA PHE A 162 -0.67 6.69 8.82
C PHE A 162 -0.50 8.17 9.11
N ASN A 163 -0.71 9.04 8.12
CA ASN A 163 -0.67 10.48 8.31
C ASN A 163 -1.75 10.99 9.28
N LEU A 164 -2.92 10.34 9.32
CA LEU A 164 -4.00 10.64 10.27
C LEU A 164 -3.46 10.49 11.69
N VAL A 165 -2.84 9.36 12.01
CA VAL A 165 -2.26 9.11 13.33
C VAL A 165 -1.11 10.08 13.61
N GLU A 166 -0.19 10.22 12.66
CA GLU A 166 1.02 11.05 12.81
C GLU A 166 0.70 12.51 13.12
N HIS A 167 -0.26 13.10 12.40
CA HIS A 167 -0.54 14.53 12.49
C HIS A 167 -1.70 14.88 13.43
N THR A 168 -2.69 14.00 13.60
CA THR A 168 -3.95 14.34 14.31
C THR A 168 -4.11 13.65 15.66
N LEU A 169 -3.43 12.53 15.90
CA LEU A 169 -3.54 11.77 17.15
C LEU A 169 -2.27 11.88 18.02
N LYS A 170 -1.64 13.06 18.03
CA LYS A 170 -0.44 13.32 18.84
C LYS A 170 -0.74 13.07 20.32
N PHE A 171 0.19 12.39 20.99
CA PHE A 171 0.10 11.96 22.40
C PHE A 171 -0.97 10.89 22.71
N CYS A 172 -1.73 10.41 21.73
CA CYS A 172 -2.53 9.20 21.91
C CYS A 172 -1.62 7.97 21.84
N LYS A 173 -1.79 7.05 22.79
CA LYS A 173 -1.21 5.71 22.72
C LYS A 173 -2.21 4.77 22.06
N ILE A 174 -1.83 4.20 20.92
CA ILE A 174 -2.63 3.16 20.25
C ILE A 174 -2.53 1.87 21.05
N THR A 175 -3.67 1.32 21.45
CA THR A 175 -3.77 0.09 22.25
C THR A 175 -4.28 -1.09 21.43
N GLU A 176 -5.00 -0.84 20.34
CA GLU A 176 -5.52 -1.88 19.44
C GLU A 176 -5.69 -1.32 18.03
N VAL A 177 -5.36 -2.12 17.02
CA VAL A 177 -5.73 -1.90 15.62
C VAL A 177 -6.49 -3.13 15.14
N SER A 178 -7.63 -2.94 14.49
CA SER A 178 -8.43 -4.04 13.93
C SER A 178 -9.06 -3.65 12.61
N GLY A 179 -9.25 -4.57 11.68
CA GLY A 179 -9.84 -4.24 10.38
C GLY A 179 -10.20 -5.42 9.52
N ILE A 180 -10.97 -5.16 8.47
CA ILE A 180 -11.21 -6.07 7.36
C ILE A 180 -10.48 -5.46 6.17
N LEU A 181 -9.38 -6.10 5.78
CA LEU A 181 -8.37 -5.52 4.86
C LEU A 181 -8.14 -6.38 3.62
N ASN A 182 -8.95 -7.41 3.40
CA ASN A 182 -8.83 -8.32 2.28
C ASN A 182 -10.19 -8.49 1.59
N SER A 183 -10.36 -7.80 0.47
CA SER A 183 -11.60 -7.77 -0.32
C SER A 183 -11.92 -9.13 -0.92
N THR A 184 -10.92 -9.88 -1.38
CA THR A 184 -11.09 -11.22 -1.98
C THR A 184 -11.73 -12.21 -1.02
N THR A 185 -11.23 -12.31 0.21
CA THR A 185 -11.82 -13.19 1.23
C THR A 185 -13.22 -12.73 1.64
N ASN A 186 -13.44 -11.41 1.72
CA ASN A 186 -14.77 -10.87 2.03
C ASN A 186 -15.80 -11.18 0.93
N TYR A 187 -15.41 -11.02 -0.34
CA TYR A 187 -16.21 -11.42 -1.51
C TYR A 187 -16.56 -12.91 -1.45
N ILE A 188 -15.57 -13.78 -1.20
CA ILE A 188 -15.80 -15.22 -1.14
C ILE A 188 -16.82 -15.57 -0.03
N LEU A 189 -16.63 -15.04 1.18
CA LEU A 189 -17.53 -15.30 2.31
C LEU A 189 -18.95 -14.80 2.04
N GLU A 190 -19.12 -13.65 1.41
CA GLU A 190 -20.42 -13.07 1.08
C GLU A 190 -21.17 -13.89 0.03
N GLU A 191 -20.46 -14.35 -1.01
CA GLU A 191 -21.07 -15.13 -2.08
C GLU A 191 -21.43 -16.55 -1.63
N LEU A 192 -20.61 -17.15 -0.76
CA LEU A 192 -20.96 -18.41 -0.10
C LEU A 192 -22.17 -18.23 0.83
N ALA A 193 -22.26 -17.12 1.57
CA ALA A 193 -23.42 -16.80 2.39
C ALA A 193 -24.70 -16.60 1.56
N ALA A 194 -24.58 -16.14 0.31
CA ALA A 194 -25.68 -16.09 -0.65
C ALA A 194 -26.07 -17.46 -1.24
N GLY A 195 -25.39 -18.54 -0.84
CA GLY A 195 -25.66 -19.91 -1.25
C GLY A 195 -25.03 -20.30 -2.59
N LYS A 196 -24.01 -19.58 -3.07
CA LYS A 196 -23.27 -19.95 -4.27
C LYS A 196 -22.25 -21.05 -3.95
N GLU A 197 -22.01 -21.92 -4.93
CA GLU A 197 -20.98 -22.96 -4.84
C GLU A 197 -19.57 -22.36 -4.93
N TYR A 198 -18.65 -22.84 -4.10
CA TYR A 198 -17.29 -22.30 -3.97
C TYR A 198 -16.56 -22.13 -5.31
N ASP A 199 -16.50 -23.18 -6.13
CA ASP A 199 -15.84 -23.12 -7.44
C ASP A 199 -16.47 -22.07 -8.38
N THR A 200 -17.79 -21.88 -8.27
CA THR A 200 -18.50 -20.86 -9.06
C THR A 200 -18.14 -19.45 -8.59
N VAL A 201 -17.98 -19.24 -7.29
CA VAL A 201 -17.54 -17.96 -6.71
C VAL A 201 -16.12 -17.63 -7.15
N ILE A 202 -15.20 -18.59 -7.09
CA ILE A 202 -13.81 -18.38 -7.51
C ILE A 202 -13.73 -18.02 -8.99
N GLU A 203 -14.43 -18.76 -9.86
CA GLU A 203 -14.42 -18.48 -11.30
C GLU A 203 -15.11 -17.16 -11.67
N ALA A 204 -16.21 -16.82 -10.99
CA ALA A 204 -16.87 -15.51 -11.16
C ALA A 204 -15.95 -14.36 -10.73
N GLY A 205 -15.30 -14.48 -9.58
CA GLY A 205 -14.36 -13.49 -9.07
C GLY A 205 -13.15 -13.29 -9.99
N LYS A 206 -12.59 -14.37 -10.55
CA LYS A 206 -11.51 -14.29 -11.55
C LYS A 206 -11.95 -13.57 -12.82
N LYS A 207 -13.16 -13.88 -13.32
CA LYS A 207 -13.71 -13.23 -14.52
C LYS A 207 -13.96 -11.74 -14.33
N LEU A 208 -14.34 -11.33 -13.11
CA LEU A 208 -14.54 -9.93 -12.75
C LEU A 208 -13.22 -9.21 -12.40
N GLY A 209 -12.10 -9.93 -12.28
CA GLY A 209 -10.81 -9.37 -11.89
C GLY A 209 -10.67 -9.11 -10.38
N PHE A 210 -11.62 -9.58 -9.56
CA PHE A 210 -11.57 -9.51 -8.10
C PHE A 210 -10.65 -10.56 -7.45
N ILE A 211 -10.38 -11.65 -8.18
CA ILE A 211 -9.58 -12.77 -7.71
C ILE A 211 -8.47 -13.02 -8.73
N GLU A 212 -7.23 -13.08 -8.26
CA GLU A 212 -6.10 -13.42 -9.12
C GLU A 212 -6.14 -14.89 -9.59
N ALA A 213 -5.30 -15.23 -10.57
CA ALA A 213 -5.22 -16.61 -11.07
C ALA A 213 -4.88 -17.63 -9.96
N ASN A 214 -4.04 -17.23 -9.00
CA ASN A 214 -3.74 -17.99 -7.79
C ASN A 214 -4.14 -17.19 -6.54
N PRO A 215 -5.30 -17.49 -5.93
CA PRO A 215 -5.81 -16.74 -4.77
C PRO A 215 -5.29 -17.23 -3.42
N ALA A 216 -4.33 -18.16 -3.39
CA ALA A 216 -3.84 -18.75 -2.15
C ALA A 216 -3.36 -17.70 -1.14
N MET A 217 -2.72 -16.63 -1.61
CA MET A 217 -2.21 -15.56 -0.75
C MET A 217 -3.33 -14.83 0.01
N ASP A 218 -4.49 -14.67 -0.62
CA ASP A 218 -5.67 -14.04 -0.02
C ASP A 218 -6.41 -15.02 0.88
N ILE A 219 -6.75 -16.20 0.35
CA ILE A 219 -7.58 -17.21 1.01
C ILE A 219 -6.92 -17.72 2.29
N GLU A 220 -5.61 -17.99 2.23
CA GLU A 220 -4.84 -18.41 3.41
C GLU A 220 -4.54 -17.20 4.33
N GLY A 221 -4.81 -15.95 3.91
CA GLY A 221 -4.69 -14.78 4.76
C GLY A 221 -3.29 -14.19 4.90
N TYR A 222 -2.35 -14.53 3.99
CA TYR A 222 -1.01 -13.93 3.99
C TYR A 222 -1.03 -12.45 3.61
N ASP A 223 -1.88 -12.05 2.64
CA ASP A 223 -2.05 -10.65 2.28
C ASP A 223 -2.53 -9.81 3.48
N ALA A 224 -3.54 -10.32 4.19
CA ALA A 224 -4.05 -9.76 5.43
C ALA A 224 -2.97 -9.72 6.54
N ALA A 225 -2.16 -10.77 6.68
CA ALA A 225 -1.05 -10.81 7.63
C ALA A 225 0.02 -9.75 7.33
N ALA A 226 0.39 -9.57 6.06
CA ALA A 226 1.33 -8.52 5.65
C ALA A 226 0.78 -7.11 5.92
N LYS A 227 -0.51 -6.87 5.62
CA LYS A 227 -1.18 -5.57 5.87
C LYS A 227 -1.26 -5.24 7.35
N VAL A 228 -1.69 -6.19 8.18
CA VAL A 228 -1.78 -5.95 9.63
C VAL A 228 -0.40 -5.77 10.25
N THR A 229 0.61 -6.52 9.80
CA THR A 229 2.00 -6.34 10.25
C THR A 229 2.51 -4.93 9.93
N ALA A 230 2.30 -4.44 8.71
CA ALA A 230 2.67 -3.09 8.32
C ALA A 230 1.98 -2.03 9.20
N LEU A 231 0.67 -2.16 9.43
CA LEU A 231 -0.07 -1.27 10.35
C LEU A 231 0.53 -1.27 11.76
N LEU A 232 0.77 -2.45 12.33
CA LEU A 232 1.23 -2.57 13.72
C LEU A 232 2.67 -2.09 13.90
N ASN A 233 3.55 -2.38 12.94
CA ASN A 233 4.93 -1.90 12.97
C ASN A 233 4.98 -0.37 12.94
N VAL A 234 4.18 0.27 12.08
CA VAL A 234 4.13 1.73 12.02
C VAL A 234 3.48 2.33 13.26
N LEU A 235 2.24 1.91 13.54
CA LEU A 235 1.33 2.60 14.47
C LEU A 235 1.63 2.27 15.94
N MET A 236 2.16 1.07 16.21
CA MET A 236 2.36 0.57 17.56
C MET A 236 3.81 0.23 17.88
N LYS A 237 4.74 0.41 16.91
CA LYS A 237 6.16 0.01 17.02
C LYS A 237 6.30 -1.44 17.46
N ALA A 238 5.50 -2.30 16.83
CA ALA A 238 5.37 -3.70 17.22
C ALA A 238 6.67 -4.51 17.06
N GLY A 239 7.49 -4.20 16.04
CA GLY A 239 8.74 -4.90 15.78
C GLY A 239 8.55 -6.37 15.42
N ILE A 240 7.48 -6.67 14.67
CA ILE A 240 7.09 -8.03 14.27
C ILE A 240 7.17 -8.19 12.76
N THR A 241 7.18 -9.44 12.30
CA THR A 241 7.11 -9.84 10.89
C THR A 241 5.79 -10.57 10.61
N PRO A 242 5.42 -10.80 9.34
CA PRO A 242 4.23 -11.58 9.01
C PRO A 242 4.23 -13.00 9.61
N ASP A 243 5.41 -13.56 9.88
CA ASP A 243 5.56 -14.90 10.49
C ASP A 243 5.16 -14.92 11.97
N ASP A 244 5.16 -13.76 12.64
CA ASP A 244 4.76 -13.62 14.04
C ASP A 244 3.23 -13.47 14.21
N VAL A 245 2.48 -13.35 13.10
CA VAL A 245 1.02 -13.20 13.12
C VAL A 245 0.35 -14.56 13.28
N ASP A 246 -0.51 -14.70 14.28
CA ASP A 246 -1.36 -15.89 14.46
C ASP A 246 -2.44 -15.93 13.36
N ARG A 247 -2.09 -16.59 12.25
CA ARG A 247 -2.83 -16.59 10.99
C ARG A 247 -3.65 -17.87 10.82
N THR A 248 -4.92 -17.70 10.51
CA THR A 248 -5.84 -18.72 9.99
C THR A 248 -6.62 -18.08 8.85
N GLY A 249 -6.59 -18.66 7.66
CA GLY A 249 -7.34 -18.15 6.52
C GLY A 249 -8.78 -18.65 6.51
N ILE A 250 -9.44 -18.53 5.35
CA ILE A 250 -10.83 -18.97 5.14
C ILE A 250 -10.92 -20.31 4.41
N GLU A 251 -9.80 -20.97 4.10
CA GLU A 251 -9.74 -22.19 3.28
C GLU A 251 -10.56 -23.36 3.83
N ASN A 252 -10.80 -23.39 5.14
CA ASN A 252 -11.54 -24.45 5.82
C ASN A 252 -12.97 -24.03 6.25
N ILE A 253 -13.43 -22.82 5.91
CA ILE A 253 -14.78 -22.37 6.24
C ILE A 253 -15.78 -23.03 5.30
N THR A 254 -16.76 -23.75 5.86
CA THR A 254 -17.78 -24.44 5.07
C THR A 254 -19.08 -23.64 4.98
N LEU A 255 -19.97 -24.06 4.07
CA LEU A 255 -21.32 -23.50 3.98
C LEU A 255 -22.12 -23.73 5.28
N GLU A 256 -21.93 -24.88 5.93
CA GLU A 256 -22.56 -25.18 7.22
C GLU A 256 -22.11 -24.21 8.31
N ASP A 257 -20.82 -23.85 8.37
CA ASP A 257 -20.30 -22.86 9.32
C ASP A 257 -20.97 -21.49 9.11
N ILE A 258 -21.08 -21.06 7.85
CA ILE A 258 -21.71 -19.78 7.48
C ILE A 258 -23.20 -19.79 7.85
N GLN A 259 -23.92 -20.86 7.54
CA GLN A 259 -25.35 -21.01 7.89
C GLN A 259 -25.55 -21.06 9.41
N ALA A 260 -24.65 -21.73 10.14
CA ALA A 260 -24.69 -21.78 11.60
C ALA A 260 -24.46 -20.40 12.23
N ALA A 261 -23.54 -19.59 11.68
CA ALA A 261 -23.34 -18.20 12.10
C ALA A 261 -24.59 -17.34 11.78
N ALA A 262 -25.14 -17.47 10.58
CA ALA A 262 -26.35 -16.74 10.17
C ALA A 262 -27.56 -17.05 11.06
N ALA A 263 -27.74 -18.32 11.47
CA ALA A 263 -28.80 -18.72 12.39
C ALA A 263 -28.69 -18.08 13.78
N LYS A 264 -27.49 -17.62 14.18
CA LYS A 264 -27.25 -16.86 15.42
C LYS A 264 -27.36 -15.35 15.23
N GLY A 265 -27.74 -14.86 14.04
CA GLY A 265 -27.75 -13.43 13.71
C GLY A 265 -26.35 -12.85 13.49
N LYS A 266 -25.41 -13.68 13.02
CA LYS A 266 -24.01 -13.30 12.80
C LYS A 266 -23.55 -13.56 11.37
N VAL A 267 -22.40 -13.00 11.01
CA VAL A 267 -21.68 -13.24 9.74
C VAL A 267 -20.23 -13.60 10.03
N ILE A 268 -19.60 -14.37 9.15
CA ILE A 268 -18.16 -14.67 9.27
C ILE A 268 -17.38 -13.62 8.49
N LYS A 269 -16.34 -13.04 9.11
CA LYS A 269 -15.41 -12.09 8.48
C LYS A 269 -13.97 -12.48 8.79
N LEU A 270 -13.04 -12.25 7.87
CA LEU A 270 -11.59 -12.40 8.12
C LEU A 270 -11.07 -11.14 8.81
N LEU A 271 -10.94 -11.19 10.14
CA LEU A 271 -10.53 -10.05 10.96
C LEU A 271 -9.01 -10.00 11.12
N CYS A 272 -8.42 -8.88 10.72
CA CYS A 272 -7.07 -8.49 11.11
C CYS A 272 -7.14 -7.80 12.48
N LYS A 273 -6.29 -8.20 13.42
CA LYS A 273 -6.26 -7.58 14.75
C LYS A 273 -4.84 -7.56 15.32
N GLY A 274 -4.44 -6.45 15.93
CA GLY A 274 -3.30 -6.38 16.82
C GLY A 274 -3.64 -5.60 18.08
N ARG A 275 -3.19 -6.10 19.24
CA ARG A 275 -3.51 -5.52 20.54
C ARG A 275 -2.27 -5.46 21.43
N LEU A 276 -2.14 -4.37 22.18
CA LEU A 276 -1.11 -4.23 23.19
C LEU A 276 -1.52 -5.00 24.46
N THR A 277 -0.81 -6.09 24.76
CA THR A 277 -0.97 -6.93 25.96
C THR A 277 0.36 -6.96 26.71
N ASP A 278 0.39 -6.56 27.97
CA ASP A 278 1.58 -6.57 28.83
C ASP A 278 2.84 -5.92 28.21
N GLY A 279 2.64 -4.86 27.44
CA GLY A 279 3.72 -4.11 26.78
C GLY A 279 4.22 -4.72 25.46
N LYS A 280 3.60 -5.79 24.96
CA LYS A 280 3.88 -6.41 23.66
C LYS A 280 2.65 -6.37 22.76
N VAL A 281 2.86 -6.30 21.45
CA VAL A 281 1.77 -6.36 20.48
C VAL A 281 1.55 -7.82 20.08
N GLU A 282 0.35 -8.33 20.32
CA GLU A 282 -0.11 -9.64 19.84
C GLU A 282 -0.92 -9.41 18.58
N ALA A 283 -0.60 -10.13 17.50
CA ALA A 283 -1.23 -9.97 16.19
C ALA A 283 -1.91 -11.27 15.74
N SER A 284 -3.07 -11.15 15.10
CA SER A 284 -3.82 -12.27 14.55
C SER A 284 -4.58 -11.89 13.27
N VAL A 285 -4.74 -12.86 12.38
CA VAL A 285 -5.64 -12.80 11.22
C VAL A 285 -6.48 -14.08 11.24
N LYS A 286 -7.78 -13.97 11.51
CA LYS A 286 -8.65 -15.16 11.69
C LYS A 286 -10.09 -14.92 11.23
N PRO A 287 -10.80 -15.95 10.75
CA PRO A 287 -12.25 -15.89 10.61
C PRO A 287 -12.88 -15.72 11.99
N VAL A 288 -13.81 -14.77 12.11
CA VAL A 288 -14.56 -14.51 13.34
C VAL A 288 -16.05 -14.36 13.05
N GLU A 289 -16.91 -14.85 13.94
CA GLU A 289 -18.33 -14.54 13.92
C GLU A 289 -18.57 -13.11 14.44
N VAL A 290 -19.13 -12.24 13.61
CA VAL A 290 -19.47 -10.84 13.89
C VAL A 290 -20.99 -10.69 13.95
N ASP A 291 -21.53 -10.02 14.97
CA ASP A 291 -22.96 -9.73 15.04
C ASP A 291 -23.40 -8.87 13.85
N GLN A 292 -24.56 -9.17 13.25
CA GLN A 292 -25.07 -8.43 12.08
C GLN A 292 -25.33 -6.94 12.36
N SER A 293 -25.47 -6.55 13.63
CA SER A 293 -25.60 -5.15 14.04
C SER A 293 -24.26 -4.43 14.22
N ASP A 294 -23.13 -5.15 14.19
CA ASP A 294 -21.80 -4.55 14.26
C ASP A 294 -21.44 -3.92 12.90
N MET A 295 -20.75 -2.78 12.95
CA MET A 295 -20.28 -2.09 11.75
C MET A 295 -19.36 -2.95 10.88
N LEU A 296 -18.57 -3.85 11.49
CA LEU A 296 -17.73 -4.79 10.75
C LEU A 296 -18.55 -5.76 9.87
N ALA A 297 -19.80 -6.06 10.24
CA ALA A 297 -20.68 -6.89 9.42
C ALA A 297 -21.14 -6.17 8.15
N SER A 298 -21.20 -4.83 8.17
CA SER A 298 -21.62 -4.00 7.02
C SER A 298 -20.54 -3.78 5.97
N VAL A 299 -19.31 -4.20 6.24
CA VAL A 299 -18.18 -4.11 5.31
C VAL A 299 -18.40 -5.11 4.19
N ASP A 300 -18.74 -4.62 3.01
CA ASP A 300 -18.96 -5.44 1.81
C ASP A 300 -17.65 -5.76 1.06
N SER A 301 -17.73 -6.64 0.05
CA SER A 301 -16.58 -7.07 -0.75
C SER A 301 -15.62 -5.98 -1.23
N THR A 302 -16.10 -4.76 -1.49
CA THR A 302 -15.28 -3.65 -2.00
C THR A 302 -14.93 -2.61 -0.93
N THR A 303 -15.41 -2.81 0.29
CA THR A 303 -15.19 -1.91 1.40
C THR A 303 -14.05 -2.43 2.27
N SER A 304 -13.16 -1.54 2.68
CA SER A 304 -12.15 -1.82 3.71
C SER A 304 -12.42 -0.98 4.94
N ILE A 305 -12.04 -1.51 6.11
CA ILE A 305 -12.12 -0.76 7.37
C ILE A 305 -10.86 -0.96 8.20
N VAL A 306 -10.36 0.13 8.76
CA VAL A 306 -9.38 0.12 9.85
C VAL A 306 -9.99 0.85 11.05
N SER A 307 -10.03 0.17 12.18
CA SER A 307 -10.32 0.75 13.48
C SER A 307 -9.04 0.86 14.31
N ILE A 308 -8.84 2.03 14.91
CA ILE A 308 -7.72 2.36 15.80
C ILE A 308 -8.31 2.70 17.16
N THR A 309 -7.95 1.93 18.19
CA THR A 309 -8.33 2.21 19.57
C THR A 309 -7.15 2.84 20.30
N THR A 310 -7.42 3.94 20.99
CA THR A 310 -6.44 4.70 21.75
C THR A 310 -6.86 4.81 23.22
N ASP A 311 -5.89 5.13 24.08
CA ASP A 311 -6.11 5.41 25.50
C ASP A 311 -6.94 6.68 25.76
N LEU A 312 -6.83 7.71 24.91
CA LEU A 312 -7.50 9.00 25.10
C LEU A 312 -8.75 9.20 24.25
N MET A 313 -8.70 8.87 22.95
CA MET A 313 -9.79 9.14 22.00
C MET A 313 -10.79 7.98 21.88
N GLY A 314 -10.53 6.84 22.50
CA GLY A 314 -11.31 5.63 22.30
C GLY A 314 -11.10 5.04 20.90
N LYS A 315 -12.15 4.42 20.35
CA LYS A 315 -12.12 3.72 19.05
C LYS A 315 -12.54 4.66 17.91
N LEU A 316 -11.63 4.88 16.98
CA LEU A 316 -11.84 5.60 15.73
C LEU A 316 -11.89 4.57 14.60
N SER A 317 -12.75 4.76 13.60
CA SER A 317 -12.81 3.87 12.44
C SER A 317 -12.81 4.67 11.16
N VAL A 318 -11.99 4.25 10.20
CA VAL A 318 -11.90 4.80 8.86
C VAL A 318 -12.40 3.72 7.91
N ILE A 319 -13.38 4.07 7.09
CA ILE A 319 -14.00 3.17 6.11
C ILE A 319 -13.75 3.74 4.73
N GLU A 320 -13.26 2.89 3.84
CA GLU A 320 -13.08 3.19 2.42
C GLU A 320 -14.05 2.33 1.62
N HIS A 321 -14.91 2.97 0.83
CA HIS A 321 -15.90 2.30 0.01
C HIS A 321 -15.43 2.26 -1.44
N ALA A 322 -15.39 1.06 -2.03
CA ALA A 322 -15.16 0.83 -3.45
C ALA A 322 -14.02 1.67 -4.04
N PRO A 323 -12.77 1.54 -3.51
CA PRO A 323 -11.64 2.26 -4.06
C PRO A 323 -11.37 1.82 -5.50
N GLU A 324 -11.00 2.79 -6.32
CA GLU A 324 -10.47 2.59 -7.67
C GLU A 324 -8.96 2.88 -7.69
N ILE A 325 -8.33 2.75 -8.85
CA ILE A 325 -6.88 2.90 -8.96
C ILE A 325 -6.40 4.33 -8.65
N GLU A 326 -7.28 5.31 -8.82
CA GLU A 326 -7.08 6.71 -8.49
C GLU A 326 -6.84 6.92 -6.99
N GLN A 327 -7.50 6.16 -6.11
CA GLN A 327 -7.27 6.23 -4.66
C GLN A 327 -5.87 5.69 -4.31
N THR A 328 -5.45 4.57 -4.89
CA THR A 328 -4.08 4.05 -4.73
C THR A 328 -3.04 5.07 -5.21
N ALA A 329 -3.29 5.70 -6.37
CA ALA A 329 -2.43 6.75 -6.91
C ALA A 329 -2.39 8.00 -6.04
N TYR A 330 -3.52 8.34 -5.39
CA TYR A 330 -3.62 9.50 -4.51
C TYR A 330 -2.74 9.34 -3.27
N GLY A 331 -2.61 8.15 -2.68
CA GLY A 331 -1.71 7.96 -1.54
C GLY A 331 -0.25 8.26 -1.89
N ILE A 332 0.22 7.82 -3.07
CA ILE A 332 1.55 8.17 -3.61
C ILE A 332 1.66 9.68 -3.81
N PHE A 333 0.63 10.30 -4.41
CA PHE A 333 0.57 11.73 -4.64
C PHE A 333 0.63 12.54 -3.33
N GLY A 334 -0.15 12.14 -2.32
CA GLY A 334 -0.17 12.77 -1.00
C GLY A 334 1.20 12.73 -0.35
N ASP A 335 1.88 11.60 -0.39
CA ASP A 335 3.24 11.47 0.14
C ASP A 335 4.28 12.30 -0.65
N VAL A 336 4.12 12.45 -1.97
CA VAL A 336 4.94 13.37 -2.77
C VAL A 336 4.74 14.82 -2.32
N ILE A 337 3.51 15.24 -2.08
CA ILE A 337 3.21 16.58 -1.56
C ILE A 337 3.84 16.77 -0.18
N ARG A 338 3.77 15.77 0.70
CA ARG A 338 4.43 15.83 2.02
C ARG A 338 5.94 15.99 1.90
N ILE A 339 6.59 15.33 0.93
CA ILE A 339 8.02 15.58 0.66
C ILE A 339 8.24 17.02 0.21
N MET A 340 7.38 17.58 -0.66
CA MET A 340 7.51 18.98 -1.08
C MET A 340 7.40 19.98 0.06
N GLU A 341 6.54 19.70 1.04
CA GLU A 341 6.28 20.56 2.20
C GLU A 341 7.38 20.47 3.26
N LEU A 342 7.95 19.28 3.47
CA LEU A 342 8.84 18.99 4.60
C LEU A 342 10.32 18.98 4.22
N ALA A 343 10.66 18.66 2.97
CA ALA A 343 12.05 18.61 2.55
C ALA A 343 12.61 20.05 2.44
N PRO A 344 13.82 20.31 2.98
CA PRO A 344 14.44 21.62 2.84
C PRO A 344 14.59 21.98 1.37
N THR A 345 14.10 23.17 0.99
CA THR A 345 14.42 23.71 -0.33
C THR A 345 15.91 24.04 -0.34
N SER A 346 16.63 23.68 -1.40
CA SER A 346 18.07 23.92 -1.56
C SER A 346 18.46 25.40 -1.69
N GLU A 347 17.61 26.30 -1.19
CA GLU A 347 17.78 27.75 -1.12
C GLU A 347 17.70 28.30 0.33
N SER A 348 17.84 27.45 1.36
CA SER A 348 18.04 27.88 2.76
C SER A 348 19.50 27.76 3.21
#